data_AF-A0A950B3B7-F1
#
_entry.id   AF-A0A950B3B7-F1
#
_cell.length_a   1.000
_cell.length_b   1.000
_cell.length_c   1.000
_cell.angle_alpha   90.00
_cell.angle_beta   90.00
_cell.angle_gamma   90.00
#
_symmetry.space_group_name_H-M   'P 1'
#
loop_
_entity.id
_entity.type
_entity.pdbx_description
1 polymer ?
#
loop_
_entity_poly.entity_id
_entity_poly.type
_entity_poly.pdbx_seq_one_letter_code
_entity_poly.pdbx_strand_id
1 'polypeptide(L)'
;MSVLTSQITGLQVDISDDVASWDALEPEWGELFEASPTASPPLRWEWLRQWWRVYGPVYGGRGLRIVTVRRGVHLIGALPLYLRTGHRSPFGAHRLGFVSTGESRSEVITRPEYLDLLHAPDEARACLDAILPALLDPEVGRWDILDLCDIGGDSPLLAWRDRAPRDIRVVVIPRGACPMADLSGGFEAYLGRLSANARQQARRMLRAVESTGIRFEVASTRSDAAQFFDQLVRLHQARWNSSGRPGCFSA
;
A
#
# COMPACT_ATOMS: atom_id res chain seq x y z
N MET A 1 -20.76 -3.25 16.30
CA MET A 1 -21.08 -4.60 15.79
C MET A 1 -22.35 -4.56 14.94
N SER A 2 -22.27 -4.01 13.72
CA SER A 2 -23.33 -4.17 12.72
C SER A 2 -22.75 -4.99 11.58
N VAL A 3 -23.12 -6.27 11.52
CA VAL A 3 -22.73 -7.18 10.43
C VAL A 3 -23.85 -7.09 9.39
N LEU A 4 -23.64 -6.33 8.32
CA LEU A 4 -24.59 -6.23 7.21
C LEU A 4 -24.16 -7.18 6.08
N THR A 5 -24.81 -8.34 6.06
CA THR A 5 -24.56 -9.43 5.12
C THR A 5 -25.28 -9.14 3.79
N SER A 6 -24.60 -8.52 2.82
CA SER A 6 -25.13 -8.44 1.45
C SER A 6 -24.91 -9.76 0.71
N GLN A 7 -25.98 -10.57 0.58
CA GLN A 7 -26.00 -11.85 -0.13
C GLN A 7 -26.32 -11.65 -1.61
N ILE A 8 -25.31 -11.53 -2.48
CA ILE A 8 -25.57 -11.58 -3.94
C ILE A 8 -24.86 -12.77 -4.64
N THR A 9 -23.91 -13.47 -4.01
CA THR A 9 -23.20 -14.60 -4.68
C THR A 9 -22.65 -15.69 -3.73
N GLY A 10 -23.21 -15.82 -2.52
CA GLY A 10 -22.60 -16.65 -1.46
C GLY A 10 -21.32 -16.04 -0.88
N LEU A 11 -21.02 -14.80 -1.28
CA LEU A 11 -19.99 -13.96 -0.72
C LEU A 11 -20.57 -13.14 0.43
N GLN A 12 -19.80 -13.01 1.50
CA GLN A 12 -20.11 -12.16 2.63
C GLN A 12 -19.08 -11.05 2.69
N VAL A 13 -19.54 -9.80 2.68
CA VAL A 13 -18.70 -8.63 2.93
C VAL A 13 -18.89 -8.21 4.37
N ASP A 14 -17.79 -7.99 5.08
CA ASP A 14 -17.80 -7.44 6.43
C ASP A 14 -16.90 -6.20 6.48
N ILE A 15 -17.36 -5.17 7.20
CA ILE A 15 -16.62 -3.92 7.35
C ILE A 15 -16.39 -3.70 8.83
N SER A 16 -15.19 -4.05 9.27
CA SER A 16 -14.78 -3.89 10.65
C SER A 16 -14.22 -2.49 10.90
N ASP A 17 -14.72 -1.85 11.95
CA ASP A 17 -14.16 -0.62 12.51
C ASP A 17 -13.38 -0.83 13.82
N ASP A 18 -13.34 -2.08 14.28
CA ASP A 18 -12.69 -2.49 15.50
C ASP A 18 -11.30 -3.08 15.26
N VAL A 19 -10.36 -2.62 16.07
CA VAL A 19 -8.94 -2.98 15.99
C VAL A 19 -8.73 -4.42 16.45
N ALA A 20 -9.48 -4.90 17.45
CA ALA A 20 -9.35 -6.28 17.95
C ALA A 20 -9.93 -7.30 16.97
N SER A 21 -11.06 -6.97 16.34
CA SER A 21 -11.65 -7.75 15.25
C SER A 21 -10.73 -7.79 14.03
N TRP A 22 -10.04 -6.67 13.74
CA TRP A 22 -8.98 -6.66 12.74
C TRP A 22 -7.85 -7.60 13.17
N ASP A 23 -7.34 -7.50 14.40
CA ASP A 23 -6.22 -8.33 14.92
C ASP A 23 -6.47 -9.84 14.80
N ALA A 24 -7.72 -10.28 14.97
CA ALA A 24 -8.09 -11.68 14.79
C ALA A 24 -7.88 -12.20 13.36
N LEU A 25 -7.81 -11.31 12.36
CA LEU A 25 -7.59 -11.66 10.95
C LEU A 25 -6.11 -11.89 10.60
N GLU A 26 -5.15 -11.65 11.51
CA GLU A 26 -3.72 -11.76 11.22
C GLU A 26 -3.32 -13.06 10.48
N PRO A 27 -3.74 -14.26 10.93
CA PRO A 27 -3.36 -15.50 10.26
C PRO A 27 -3.93 -15.60 8.84
N GLU A 28 -5.22 -15.32 8.68
CA GLU A 28 -5.93 -15.39 7.39
C GLU A 28 -5.42 -14.32 6.41
N TRP A 29 -5.06 -13.14 6.92
CA TRP A 29 -4.46 -12.06 6.14
C TRP A 29 -3.09 -12.48 5.61
N GLY A 30 -2.28 -13.14 6.44
CA GLY A 30 -0.99 -13.70 6.03
C GLY A 30 -1.12 -14.72 4.90
N GLU A 31 -2.08 -15.65 5.03
CA GLU A 31 -2.36 -16.64 3.99
C GLU A 31 -2.83 -15.98 2.68
N LEU A 32 -3.76 -15.03 2.78
CA LEU A 32 -4.25 -14.27 1.63
C LEU A 32 -3.11 -13.46 1.00
N PHE A 33 -2.22 -12.89 1.82
CA PHE A 33 -1.10 -12.09 1.35
C PHE A 33 -0.13 -12.91 0.49
N GLU A 34 0.25 -14.09 0.95
CA GLU A 34 1.18 -14.95 0.22
C GLU A 34 0.54 -15.52 -1.07
N ALA A 35 -0.79 -15.64 -1.13
CA ALA A 35 -1.51 -16.08 -2.32
C ALA A 35 -1.85 -14.95 -3.32
N SER A 36 -1.81 -13.69 -2.90
CA SER A 36 -2.38 -12.58 -3.67
C SER A 36 -1.48 -12.13 -4.83
N PRO A 37 -2.02 -11.99 -6.06
CA PRO A 37 -1.26 -11.44 -7.19
C PRO A 37 -0.85 -9.97 -6.99
N THR A 38 -1.62 -9.21 -6.21
CA THR A 38 -1.40 -7.79 -5.90
C THR A 38 -0.63 -7.57 -4.61
N ALA A 39 -0.05 -8.63 -4.02
CA ALA A 39 0.67 -8.55 -2.76
C ALA A 39 1.86 -7.59 -2.85
N SER A 40 1.88 -6.58 -2.00
CA SER A 40 2.95 -5.58 -1.91
C SER A 40 3.33 -5.34 -0.45
N PRO A 41 4.58 -4.96 -0.14
CA PRO A 41 5.01 -4.72 1.24
C PRO A 41 4.06 -3.84 2.10
N PRO A 42 3.46 -2.74 1.59
CA PRO A 42 2.55 -1.94 2.41
C PRO A 42 1.21 -2.61 2.72
N LEU A 43 0.85 -3.70 2.04
CA LEU A 43 -0.33 -4.51 2.34
C LEU A 43 -0.04 -5.65 3.34
N ARG A 44 1.21 -5.84 3.77
CA ARG A 44 1.55 -6.81 4.83
C ARG A 44 0.87 -6.41 6.13
N TRP A 45 0.44 -7.43 6.88
CA TRP A 45 -0.22 -7.26 8.16
C TRP A 45 0.58 -6.36 9.10
N GLU A 46 1.86 -6.68 9.27
CA GLU A 46 2.76 -5.99 10.19
C GLU A 46 2.91 -4.52 9.81
N TRP A 47 3.02 -4.22 8.50
CA TRP A 47 3.11 -2.86 8.01
C TRP A 47 1.86 -2.05 8.34
N LEU A 48 0.68 -2.58 8.00
CA LEU A 48 -0.60 -1.92 8.24
C LEU A 48 -0.84 -1.68 9.74
N ARG A 49 -0.53 -2.67 10.58
CA ARG A 49 -0.67 -2.55 12.04
C ARG A 49 0.32 -1.56 12.65
N GLN A 50 1.58 -1.58 12.22
CA GLN A 50 2.56 -0.59 12.67
C GLN A 50 2.14 0.82 12.26
N TRP A 51 1.67 0.98 11.03
CA TRP A 51 1.18 2.26 10.55
C TRP A 51 -0.02 2.75 11.39
N TRP A 52 -1.03 1.88 11.60
CA TRP A 52 -2.20 2.26 12.39
C TRP A 52 -1.85 2.59 13.84
N ARG A 53 -0.89 1.89 14.44
CA ARG A 53 -0.44 2.17 15.81
C ARG A 53 0.20 3.55 15.95
N VAL A 54 0.98 3.98 14.96
CA VAL A 54 1.70 5.26 14.99
C VAL A 54 0.80 6.41 14.53
N TYR A 55 0.09 6.22 13.42
CA TYR A 55 -0.64 7.27 12.73
C TYR A 55 -2.15 7.25 12.98
N GLY A 56 -2.72 6.11 13.37
CA GLY A 56 -4.15 5.98 13.69
C GLY A 56 -4.64 6.96 14.76
N PRO A 57 -3.92 7.18 15.88
CA PRO A 57 -4.33 8.18 16.87
C PRO A 57 -4.35 9.63 16.36
N VAL A 58 -3.52 9.96 15.36
CA VAL A 58 -3.37 11.31 14.82
C VAL A 58 -4.31 11.56 13.64
N TYR A 59 -4.41 10.59 12.74
CA TYR A 59 -5.09 10.71 11.45
C TYR A 59 -6.40 9.90 11.38
N GLY A 60 -6.52 8.84 12.18
CA GLY A 60 -7.62 7.89 12.17
C GLY A 60 -8.76 8.20 13.14
N GLY A 61 -8.86 9.44 13.65
CA GLY A 61 -9.84 9.83 14.68
C GLY A 61 -11.32 9.65 14.31
N ARG A 62 -11.65 9.29 13.07
CA ARG A 62 -13.02 9.01 12.60
C ARG A 62 -13.30 7.52 12.35
N GLY A 63 -12.30 6.66 12.52
CA GLY A 63 -12.49 5.21 12.58
C GLY A 63 -11.82 4.44 11.45
N LEU A 64 -11.40 3.23 11.80
CA LEU A 64 -10.91 2.21 10.90
C LEU A 64 -12.06 1.67 10.03
N ARG A 65 -11.78 1.24 8.80
CA ARG A 65 -12.74 0.58 7.92
C ARG A 65 -12.02 -0.52 7.13
N ILE A 66 -11.81 -1.67 7.77
CA ILE A 66 -11.25 -2.83 7.08
C ILE A 66 -12.39 -3.57 6.39
N VAL A 67 -12.41 -3.52 5.07
CA VAL A 67 -13.39 -4.27 4.28
C VAL A 67 -12.80 -5.64 3.99
N THR A 68 -13.53 -6.69 4.34
CA THR A 68 -13.17 -8.07 4.06
C THR A 68 -14.26 -8.73 3.23
N VAL A 69 -13.85 -9.65 2.36
CA VAL A 69 -14.75 -10.46 1.54
C VAL A 69 -14.46 -11.91 1.84
N ARG A 70 -15.48 -12.65 2.25
CA ARG A 70 -15.42 -14.08 2.54
C ARG A 70 -16.27 -14.88 1.58
N ARG A 71 -15.79 -16.07 1.24
CA ARG A 71 -16.57 -17.12 0.57
C ARG A 71 -16.68 -18.29 1.53
N GLY A 72 -17.84 -18.43 2.17
CA GLY A 72 -18.01 -19.34 3.30
C GLY A 72 -17.04 -19.00 4.44
N VAL A 73 -16.14 -19.92 4.77
CA VAL A 73 -15.16 -19.74 5.87
C VAL A 73 -13.83 -19.16 5.40
N HIS A 74 -13.63 -18.88 4.12
CA HIS A 74 -12.34 -18.41 3.61
C HIS A 74 -12.35 -16.90 3.31
N LEU A 75 -11.34 -16.18 3.80
CA LEU A 75 -11.06 -14.81 3.41
C LEU A 75 -10.50 -14.79 1.98
N ILE A 76 -11.25 -14.21 1.04
CA ILE A 76 -10.87 -14.14 -0.37
C ILE A 76 -10.47 -12.73 -0.83
N GLY A 77 -10.75 -11.71 -0.01
CA GLY A 77 -10.41 -10.34 -0.33
C GLY A 77 -10.33 -9.44 0.91
N ALA A 78 -9.42 -8.49 0.89
CA ALA A 78 -9.26 -7.50 1.95
C ALA A 78 -8.83 -6.15 1.39
N LEU A 79 -9.53 -5.09 1.81
CA LEU A 79 -9.27 -3.71 1.43
C LEU A 79 -9.13 -2.86 2.71
N PRO A 80 -7.90 -2.54 3.14
CA PRO A 80 -7.66 -1.82 4.38
C PRO A 80 -7.90 -0.32 4.17
N LEU A 81 -9.05 0.19 4.64
CA LEU A 81 -9.40 1.60 4.57
C LEU A 81 -9.51 2.23 5.96
N TYR A 82 -9.51 3.55 5.99
CA TYR A 82 -9.89 4.32 7.17
C TYR A 82 -10.56 5.63 6.75
N LEU A 83 -11.37 6.19 7.65
CA LEU A 83 -12.07 7.43 7.40
C LEU A 83 -11.20 8.62 7.86
N ARG A 84 -10.91 9.54 6.94
CA ARG A 84 -10.21 10.80 7.23
C ARG A 84 -11.06 12.01 6.88
N THR A 85 -10.86 13.09 7.64
CA THR A 85 -11.40 14.42 7.30
C THR A 85 -10.26 15.27 6.76
N GLY A 86 -10.54 16.12 5.77
CA GLY A 86 -9.54 17.06 5.27
C GLY A 86 -9.03 17.94 6.41
N HIS A 87 -7.71 18.08 6.55
CA HIS A 87 -7.15 18.99 7.54
C HIS A 87 -7.67 20.41 7.29
N ARG A 88 -8.24 21.01 8.35
CA ARG A 88 -8.60 22.45 8.51
C ARG A 88 -10.07 22.87 8.37
N SER A 89 -11.05 21.98 8.22
CA SER A 89 -12.46 22.42 8.30
C SER A 89 -13.42 21.36 8.84
N PRO A 90 -14.35 21.71 9.75
CA PRO A 90 -15.45 20.84 10.16
C PRO A 90 -16.43 20.52 9.01
N PHE A 91 -16.32 21.22 7.87
CA PHE A 91 -17.05 20.94 6.62
C PHE A 91 -16.22 20.17 5.59
N GLY A 92 -15.05 19.65 5.99
CA GLY A 92 -14.20 18.87 5.11
C GLY A 92 -14.89 17.57 4.70
N ALA A 93 -14.93 17.31 3.39
CA ALA A 93 -15.43 16.07 2.82
C ALA A 93 -14.81 14.85 3.54
N HIS A 94 -15.66 13.90 3.93
CA HIS A 94 -15.29 12.62 4.49
C HIS A 94 -14.63 11.77 3.40
N ARG A 95 -13.37 11.40 3.59
CA ARG A 95 -12.62 10.62 2.62
C ARG A 95 -12.32 9.23 3.18
N LEU A 96 -12.69 8.20 2.45
CA LEU A 96 -12.14 6.86 2.67
C LEU A 96 -10.85 6.75 1.89
N GLY A 97 -9.75 6.45 2.58
CA GLY A 97 -8.46 6.21 1.94
C GLY A 97 -7.82 4.94 2.48
N PHE A 98 -6.81 4.44 1.77
CA PHE A 98 -6.03 3.31 2.24
C PHE A 98 -5.34 3.62 3.56
N VAL A 99 -5.32 2.63 4.45
CA VAL A 99 -4.32 2.57 5.54
C VAL A 99 -2.93 2.69 4.90
N SER A 100 -2.01 3.38 5.56
CA SER A 100 -0.71 3.81 5.01
C SER A 100 -0.71 5.08 4.16
N THR A 101 -1.84 5.78 4.02
CA THR A 101 -1.90 7.07 3.30
C THR A 101 -2.33 8.23 4.20
N GLY A 102 -2.22 9.47 3.72
CA GLY A 102 -2.80 10.66 4.36
C GLY A 102 -1.88 11.39 5.34
N GLU A 103 -0.64 10.94 5.50
CA GLU A 103 0.40 11.64 6.26
C GLU A 103 0.67 13.04 5.68
N SER A 104 0.94 14.00 6.57
CA SER A 104 1.35 15.34 6.15
C SER A 104 2.65 15.28 5.35
N ARG A 105 2.85 16.15 4.34
CA ARG A 105 4.03 16.12 3.45
C ARG A 105 5.39 16.21 4.19
N SER A 106 5.39 16.73 5.41
CA SER A 106 6.55 16.80 6.31
C SER A 106 6.82 15.49 7.07
N GLU A 107 5.81 14.63 7.21
CA GLU A 107 5.88 13.36 7.94
C GLU A 107 5.88 12.14 7.02
N VAL A 108 5.70 12.32 5.70
CA VAL A 108 5.75 11.25 4.69
C VAL A 108 7.15 10.61 4.69
N ILE A 109 7.32 9.65 5.59
CA ILE A 109 8.46 8.73 5.65
C ILE A 109 8.05 7.44 4.95
N THR A 110 6.78 7.04 5.12
CA THR A 110 6.21 5.90 4.42
C THR A 110 5.59 6.40 3.13
N ARG A 111 6.29 6.26 2.00
CA ARG A 111 5.66 6.39 0.67
C ARG A 111 5.24 5.00 0.25
N PRO A 112 4.05 4.51 0.66
CA PRO A 112 3.61 3.24 0.15
C PRO A 112 3.42 3.39 -1.36
N GLU A 113 3.92 2.40 -2.09
CA GLU A 113 3.64 2.22 -3.50
C GLU A 113 2.97 0.86 -3.67
N TYR A 114 2.14 0.72 -4.70
CA TYR A 114 1.41 -0.51 -5.00
C TYR A 114 0.39 -0.89 -3.91
N LEU A 115 -0.33 0.09 -3.38
CA LEU A 115 -1.52 -0.18 -2.57
C LEU A 115 -2.61 -0.78 -3.45
N ASP A 116 -3.34 -1.76 -2.94
CA ASP A 116 -4.39 -2.41 -3.72
C ASP A 116 -5.38 -3.17 -2.83
N LEU A 117 -6.39 -3.75 -3.48
CA LEU A 117 -7.19 -4.84 -2.96
C LEU A 117 -6.30 -6.09 -2.88
N LEU A 118 -6.15 -6.63 -1.67
CA LEU A 118 -5.61 -7.97 -1.49
C LEU A 118 -6.70 -8.97 -1.88
N HIS A 119 -6.42 -9.93 -2.75
CA HIS A 119 -7.43 -10.90 -3.17
C HIS A 119 -6.82 -12.26 -3.52
N ALA A 120 -7.60 -13.31 -3.35
CA ALA A 120 -7.21 -14.64 -3.79
C ALA A 120 -7.11 -14.68 -5.33
N PRO A 121 -6.28 -15.56 -5.92
CA PRO A 121 -6.21 -15.72 -7.36
C PRO A 121 -7.59 -15.90 -7.99
N ASP A 122 -7.83 -15.27 -9.13
CA ASP A 122 -9.09 -15.28 -9.88
C ASP A 122 -10.34 -14.71 -9.18
N GLU A 123 -10.23 -14.26 -7.92
CA GLU A 123 -11.36 -13.74 -7.13
C GLU A 123 -11.48 -12.20 -7.15
N ALA A 124 -10.57 -11.51 -7.86
CA ALA A 124 -10.55 -10.04 -7.93
C ALA A 124 -11.90 -9.46 -8.35
N ARG A 125 -12.50 -10.02 -9.42
CA ARG A 125 -13.77 -9.54 -9.98
C ARG A 125 -14.91 -9.66 -8.96
N ALA A 126 -14.98 -10.80 -8.30
CA ALA A 126 -15.99 -11.14 -7.32
C ALA A 126 -15.90 -10.23 -6.09
N CYS A 127 -14.68 -9.97 -5.62
CA CYS A 127 -14.43 -9.03 -4.53
C CYS A 127 -14.87 -7.60 -4.89
N LEU A 128 -14.51 -7.09 -6.06
CA LEU A 128 -14.90 -5.74 -6.51
C LEU A 128 -16.42 -5.56 -6.61
N ASP A 129 -17.12 -6.61 -7.03
CA ASP A 129 -18.59 -6.64 -7.12
C ASP A 129 -19.27 -6.62 -5.78
N ALA A 130 -18.67 -7.26 -4.79
CA ALA A 130 -19.23 -7.33 -3.44
C ALA A 130 -18.90 -6.07 -2.64
N ILE A 131 -17.67 -5.55 -2.76
CA ILE A 131 -17.16 -4.40 -1.99
C ILE A 131 -17.89 -3.11 -2.37
N LEU A 132 -18.07 -2.83 -3.66
CA LEU A 132 -18.59 -1.53 -4.09
C LEU A 132 -20.01 -1.25 -3.55
N PRO A 133 -21.00 -2.16 -3.67
CA PRO A 133 -22.31 -1.97 -3.06
C PRO A 133 -22.25 -1.85 -1.54
N ALA A 134 -21.40 -2.64 -0.87
CA ALA A 134 -21.23 -2.59 0.58
C ALA A 134 -20.68 -1.23 1.04
N LEU A 135 -19.72 -0.65 0.29
CA LEU A 135 -19.23 0.70 0.57
C LEU A 135 -20.30 1.76 0.37
N LEU A 136 -21.19 1.59 -0.60
CA LEU A 136 -22.26 2.56 -0.88
C LEU A 136 -23.45 2.46 0.08
N ASP A 137 -23.47 1.45 0.95
CA ASP A 137 -24.50 1.30 1.96
C ASP A 137 -24.46 2.48 2.95
N PRO A 138 -25.56 3.23 3.11
CA PRO A 138 -25.64 4.34 4.06
C PRO A 138 -25.29 3.98 5.51
N GLU A 139 -25.47 2.73 5.91
CA GLU A 139 -25.22 2.21 7.27
C GLU A 139 -23.71 2.12 7.60
N VAL A 140 -22.85 1.95 6.59
CA VAL A 140 -21.38 1.81 6.76
C VAL A 140 -20.71 3.15 7.13
N GLY A 141 -21.45 4.24 6.91
CA GLY A 141 -21.10 5.59 7.30
C GLY A 141 -21.02 6.52 6.09
N ARG A 142 -21.43 7.77 6.28
CA ARG A 142 -21.35 8.80 5.23
C ARG A 142 -19.90 9.09 4.88
N TRP A 143 -19.46 8.68 3.69
CA TRP A 143 -18.28 9.19 3.02
C TRP A 143 -18.69 9.96 1.76
N ASP A 144 -17.89 10.96 1.41
CA ASP A 144 -18.12 11.80 0.23
C ASP A 144 -17.17 11.41 -0.92
N ILE A 145 -15.97 10.93 -0.59
CA ILE A 145 -14.93 10.60 -1.57
C ILE A 145 -14.21 9.31 -1.17
N LEU A 146 -14.10 8.37 -2.12
CA LEU A 146 -13.21 7.23 -2.03
C LEU A 146 -11.90 7.58 -2.76
N ASP A 147 -10.80 7.64 -2.01
CA ASP A 147 -9.50 8.16 -2.43
C ASP A 147 -8.43 7.05 -2.40
N LEU A 148 -8.31 6.36 -3.53
CA LEU A 148 -7.42 5.22 -3.72
C LEU A 148 -6.17 5.68 -4.46
N CYS A 149 -5.12 5.99 -3.71
CA CYS A 149 -3.85 6.49 -4.22
C CYS A 149 -2.80 5.38 -4.32
N ASP A 150 -1.77 5.66 -5.14
CA ASP A 150 -0.55 4.85 -5.23
C ASP A 150 -0.80 3.38 -5.60
N ILE A 151 -1.84 3.15 -6.42
CA ILE A 151 -2.22 1.85 -6.97
C ILE A 151 -1.42 1.51 -8.24
N GLY A 152 -1.28 0.20 -8.52
CA GLY A 152 -0.68 -0.31 -9.75
C GLY A 152 -1.46 0.06 -11.01
N GLY A 153 -0.77 0.18 -12.15
CA GLY A 153 -1.43 0.45 -13.45
C GLY A 153 -2.28 -0.71 -13.98
N ASP A 154 -2.04 -1.90 -13.44
CA ASP A 154 -2.75 -3.16 -13.67
C ASP A 154 -3.70 -3.53 -12.50
N SER A 155 -3.89 -2.61 -11.54
CA SER A 155 -4.73 -2.82 -10.37
C SER A 155 -6.17 -3.21 -10.76
N PRO A 156 -6.76 -4.25 -10.13
CA PRO A 156 -8.14 -4.62 -10.36
C PRO A 156 -9.12 -3.49 -9.98
N LEU A 157 -8.76 -2.61 -9.04
CA LEU A 157 -9.60 -1.47 -8.62
C LEU A 157 -9.92 -0.50 -9.77
N LEU A 158 -9.07 -0.43 -10.81
CA LEU A 158 -9.33 0.39 -11.99
C LEU A 158 -10.59 -0.03 -12.74
N ALA A 159 -11.04 -1.28 -12.59
CA ALA A 159 -12.28 -1.76 -13.18
C ALA A 159 -13.51 -1.01 -12.63
N TRP A 160 -13.45 -0.38 -11.45
CA TRP A 160 -14.57 0.44 -10.96
C TRP A 160 -14.88 1.65 -11.84
N ARG A 161 -13.94 2.12 -12.67
CA ARG A 161 -14.20 3.18 -13.66
C ARG A 161 -15.39 2.86 -14.56
N ASP A 162 -15.49 1.60 -14.99
CA ASP A 162 -16.47 1.17 -15.98
C ASP A 162 -17.70 0.50 -15.33
N ARG A 163 -17.68 0.32 -14.00
CA ARG A 163 -18.69 -0.43 -13.23
C ARG A 163 -19.44 0.38 -12.20
N ALA A 164 -18.90 1.53 -11.81
CA ALA A 164 -19.54 2.36 -10.81
C ALA A 164 -20.95 2.78 -11.29
N PRO A 165 -21.93 2.80 -10.37
CA PRO A 165 -23.22 3.43 -10.59
C PRO A 165 -23.11 4.83 -11.23
N ARG A 166 -24.12 5.22 -12.03
CA ARG A 166 -24.10 6.47 -12.84
C ARG A 166 -24.00 7.76 -12.02
N ASP A 167 -24.41 7.71 -10.76
CA ASP A 167 -24.35 8.78 -9.78
C ASP A 167 -22.96 8.92 -9.14
N ILE A 168 -22.04 7.99 -9.38
CA ILE A 168 -20.67 8.03 -8.88
C ILE A 168 -19.72 8.43 -10.00
N ARG A 169 -18.99 9.51 -9.77
CA ARG A 169 -17.92 9.95 -10.66
C ARG A 169 -16.60 9.30 -10.28
N VAL A 170 -16.11 8.40 -11.13
CA VAL A 170 -14.76 7.83 -10.99
C VAL A 170 -13.77 8.66 -11.81
N VAL A 171 -12.65 9.05 -11.19
CA VAL A 171 -11.58 9.80 -11.85
C VAL A 171 -10.26 9.07 -11.60
N VAL A 172 -9.56 8.73 -12.69
CA VAL A 172 -8.24 8.10 -12.64
C VAL A 172 -7.19 9.15 -13.02
N ILE A 173 -6.20 9.36 -12.13
CA ILE A 173 -5.15 10.36 -12.31
C ILE A 173 -3.80 9.65 -12.39
N PRO A 174 -3.14 9.59 -13.56
CA PRO A 174 -1.79 9.05 -13.66
C PRO A 174 -0.80 9.91 -12.86
N ARG A 175 0.01 9.27 -12.01
CA ARG A 175 0.96 9.97 -11.10
C ARG A 175 2.41 9.96 -11.59
N GLY A 176 2.77 9.02 -12.46
CA GLY A 176 4.10 8.90 -13.02
C GLY A 176 4.35 7.52 -13.62
N ALA A 177 5.48 7.37 -14.29
CA ALA A 177 5.96 6.07 -14.74
C ALA A 177 6.68 5.36 -13.59
N CYS A 178 6.44 4.05 -13.45
CA CYS A 178 7.19 3.20 -12.53
C CYS A 178 8.04 2.20 -13.31
N PRO A 179 9.36 2.43 -13.43
CA PRO A 179 10.23 1.52 -14.19
C PRO A 179 10.37 0.17 -13.49
N MET A 180 9.96 -0.89 -14.18
CA MET A 180 10.11 -2.28 -13.73
C MET A 180 11.23 -2.96 -14.52
N ALA A 181 12.09 -3.71 -13.84
CA ALA A 181 13.16 -4.48 -14.46
C ALA A 181 12.85 -5.98 -14.35
N ASP A 182 12.79 -6.66 -15.49
CA ASP A 182 12.70 -8.12 -15.53
C ASP A 182 14.06 -8.74 -15.22
N LEU A 183 14.17 -9.30 -14.00
CA LEU A 183 15.35 -10.00 -13.51
C LEU A 183 15.25 -11.53 -13.68
N SER A 184 14.23 -12.03 -14.38
CA SER A 184 14.14 -13.46 -14.70
C SER A 184 15.37 -13.90 -15.50
N GLY A 185 15.95 -15.04 -15.15
CA GLY A 185 17.23 -15.50 -15.71
C GLY A 185 18.47 -14.79 -15.16
N GLY A 186 18.33 -13.91 -14.16
CA GLY A 186 19.43 -13.29 -13.44
C GLY A 186 20.01 -12.02 -14.10
N PHE A 187 21.11 -11.54 -13.52
CA PHE A 187 21.68 -10.23 -13.84
C PHE A 187 22.18 -10.13 -15.29
N GLU A 188 22.84 -11.17 -15.82
CA GLU A 188 23.32 -11.16 -17.21
C GLU A 188 22.17 -11.21 -18.22
N ALA A 189 21.10 -11.93 -17.93
CA ALA A 189 19.89 -11.92 -18.77
C ALA A 189 19.27 -10.52 -18.80
N TYR A 190 19.17 -9.86 -17.64
CA TYR A 190 18.73 -8.46 -17.56
C TYR A 190 19.61 -7.52 -18.40
N LEU A 191 20.94 -7.61 -18.29
CA LEU A 191 21.85 -6.82 -19.13
C LEU A 191 21.68 -7.11 -20.63
N GLY A 192 21.33 -8.36 -20.98
CA GLY A 192 21.00 -8.75 -22.35
C GLY A 192 19.75 -8.05 -22.90
N ARG A 193 18.76 -7.77 -22.06
CA ARG A 193 17.52 -7.03 -22.41
C ARG A 193 17.75 -5.53 -22.64
N LEU A 194 18.86 -4.98 -22.12
CA LEU A 194 19.20 -3.57 -22.29
C LEU A 194 19.79 -3.27 -23.68
N SER A 195 19.67 -2.00 -24.10
CA SER A 195 20.34 -1.51 -25.30
C SER A 195 21.87 -1.64 -25.18
N ALA A 196 22.57 -1.74 -26.31
CA ALA A 196 24.03 -1.88 -26.32
C ALA A 196 24.73 -0.76 -25.53
N ASN A 197 24.25 0.48 -25.67
CA ASN A 197 24.77 1.63 -24.91
C ASN A 197 24.49 1.50 -23.40
N ALA A 198 23.25 1.18 -23.01
CA ALA A 198 22.89 1.01 -21.60
C ALA A 198 23.67 -0.14 -20.93
N ARG A 199 23.85 -1.27 -21.64
CA ARG A 199 24.68 -2.38 -21.17
C ARG A 199 26.15 -1.97 -21.00
N GLN A 200 26.72 -1.23 -21.95
CA GLN A 200 28.09 -0.73 -21.85
C GLN A 200 28.26 0.24 -20.67
N GLN A 201 27.31 1.15 -20.47
CA GLN A 201 27.27 2.08 -19.35
C GLN A 201 27.22 1.32 -18.01
N ALA A 202 26.30 0.36 -17.86
CA ALA A 202 26.16 -0.45 -16.64
C ALA A 202 27.46 -1.19 -16.31
N ARG A 203 28.08 -1.87 -17.30
CA ARG A 203 29.36 -2.57 -17.10
C ARG A 203 30.51 -1.62 -16.76
N ARG A 204 30.53 -0.40 -17.34
CA ARG A 204 31.52 0.63 -16.99
C ARG A 204 31.37 1.06 -15.53
N MET A 205 30.14 1.30 -15.07
CA MET A 205 29.86 1.70 -13.68
C MET A 205 30.28 0.62 -12.69
N LEU A 206 29.96 -0.65 -12.96
CA LEU A 206 30.36 -1.78 -12.10
C LEU A 206 31.88 -1.88 -11.95
N ARG A 207 32.63 -1.84 -13.06
CA ARG A 207 34.10 -1.84 -13.01
C ARG A 207 34.69 -0.66 -12.25
N ALA A 208 34.08 0.52 -12.38
CA ALA A 208 34.51 1.68 -11.62
C ALA A 208 34.32 1.46 -10.11
N VAL A 209 33.18 0.90 -9.69
CA VAL A 209 32.94 0.55 -8.28
C VAL A 209 33.93 -0.50 -7.78
N GLU A 210 34.22 -1.54 -8.56
CA GLU A 210 35.23 -2.56 -8.21
C GLU A 210 36.60 -1.94 -7.92
N SER A 211 37.00 -0.90 -8.68
CA SER A 211 38.29 -0.21 -8.49
C SER A 211 38.36 0.70 -7.25
N THR A 212 37.23 1.00 -6.62
CA THR A 212 37.16 1.93 -5.47
C THR A 212 37.29 1.24 -4.11
N GLY A 213 37.25 -0.10 -4.06
CA GLY A 213 37.31 -0.86 -2.80
C GLY A 213 36.01 -0.83 -1.98
N ILE A 214 34.91 -0.31 -2.55
CA ILE A 214 33.58 -0.35 -1.92
C ILE A 214 33.13 -1.80 -1.75
N ARG A 215 32.55 -2.11 -0.59
CA ARG A 215 31.97 -3.41 -0.28
C ARG A 215 30.45 -3.30 -0.16
N PHE A 216 29.76 -4.34 -0.59
CA PHE A 216 28.34 -4.50 -0.35
C PHE A 216 28.15 -5.46 0.82
N GLU A 217 27.42 -5.02 1.84
CA GLU A 217 27.18 -5.79 3.06
C GLU A 217 25.67 -5.98 3.24
N VAL A 218 25.28 -7.20 3.59
CA VAL A 218 23.89 -7.54 3.91
C VAL A 218 23.83 -7.84 5.40
N ALA A 219 22.92 -7.15 6.10
CA ALA A 219 22.71 -7.38 7.53
C ALA A 219 22.27 -8.83 7.75
N SER A 220 23.04 -9.57 8.56
CA SER A 220 22.75 -10.99 8.87
C SER A 220 22.16 -11.15 10.27
N THR A 221 22.34 -10.15 11.14
CA THR A 221 21.77 -10.09 12.48
C THR A 221 20.91 -8.85 12.68
N ARG A 222 20.05 -8.89 13.71
CA ARG A 222 19.29 -7.69 14.14
C ARG A 222 20.22 -6.55 14.58
N SER A 223 21.39 -6.89 15.15
CA SER A 223 22.40 -5.90 15.55
C SER A 223 22.98 -5.20 14.32
N ASP A 224 23.31 -5.95 13.27
CA ASP A 224 23.81 -5.38 12.01
C ASP A 224 22.77 -4.45 11.41
N ALA A 225 21.49 -4.86 11.40
CA ALA A 225 20.40 -4.06 10.85
C ALA A 225 20.23 -2.73 11.60
N ALA A 226 20.29 -2.75 12.95
CA ALA A 226 20.24 -1.53 13.75
C ALA A 226 21.43 -0.60 13.44
N GLN A 227 22.65 -1.16 13.39
CA GLN A 227 23.85 -0.39 13.06
C GLN A 227 23.79 0.20 11.64
N PHE A 228 23.29 -0.56 10.66
CA PHE A 228 23.16 -0.08 9.27
C PHE A 228 22.07 0.98 9.16
N PHE A 229 21.00 0.87 9.94
CA PHE A 229 19.97 1.89 10.03
C PHE A 229 20.51 3.22 10.59
N ASP A 230 21.31 3.17 11.67
CA ASP A 230 21.96 4.37 12.22
C ASP A 230 22.89 5.05 11.19
N GLN A 231 23.61 4.25 10.41
CA GLN A 231 24.42 4.76 9.30
C GLN A 231 23.56 5.40 8.20
N LEU A 232 22.43 4.79 7.84
CA LEU A 232 21.47 5.35 6.88
C LEU A 232 20.94 6.69 7.37
N VAL A 233 20.55 6.81 8.64
CA VAL A 233 20.08 8.07 9.25
C VAL A 233 21.15 9.15 9.12
N ARG A 234 22.39 8.84 9.51
CA ARG A 234 23.53 9.77 9.42
C ARG A 234 23.77 10.26 7.98
N LEU A 235 23.80 9.33 7.02
CA LEU A 235 24.05 9.65 5.61
C LEU A 235 22.89 10.44 4.99
N HIS A 236 21.64 10.12 5.36
CA HIS A 236 20.46 10.85 4.93
C HIS A 236 20.49 12.30 5.43
N GLN A 237 20.75 12.51 6.72
CA GLN A 237 20.84 13.85 7.29
C GLN A 237 21.97 14.66 6.65
N ALA A 238 23.15 14.06 6.43
CA ALA A 238 24.26 14.73 5.76
C ALA A 238 23.88 15.20 4.34
N ARG A 239 23.17 14.37 3.57
CA ARG A 239 22.71 14.69 2.21
C ARG A 239 21.64 15.80 2.21
N TRP A 240 20.69 15.75 3.13
CA TRP A 240 19.59 16.73 3.17
C TRP A 240 20.08 18.09 3.67
N ASN A 241 20.92 18.10 4.70
CA ASN A 241 21.52 19.32 5.23
C ASN A 241 22.40 20.02 4.19
N SER A 242 23.18 19.27 3.40
CA SER A 242 23.97 19.86 2.29
C SER A 242 23.09 20.48 1.19
N SER A 243 21.83 20.07 1.11
CA SER A 243 20.81 20.64 0.22
C SER A 243 19.94 21.71 0.91
N GLY A 244 20.29 22.15 2.12
CA GLY A 244 19.57 23.18 2.88
C GLY A 244 18.20 22.75 3.40
N ARG A 245 17.93 21.45 3.52
CA ARG A 245 16.64 20.90 3.96
C ARG A 245 16.87 19.99 5.18
N PRO A 246 15.96 19.96 6.16
CA PRO A 246 16.22 19.29 7.44
C PRO A 246 16.35 17.75 7.32
N GLY A 247 15.75 17.13 6.30
CA GLY A 247 15.63 15.66 6.22
C GLY A 247 14.48 15.14 7.08
N CYS A 248 14.21 13.84 7.03
CA CYS A 248 13.08 13.24 7.75
C CYS A 248 13.45 12.67 9.12
N PHE A 249 14.74 12.70 9.48
CA PHE A 249 15.26 12.28 10.79
C PHE A 249 15.79 13.47 11.59
N SER A 250 15.30 14.68 11.32
CA SER A 250 15.74 15.92 11.97
C SER A 250 15.01 16.25 13.26
N ALA A 251 14.10 15.39 13.68
CA ALA A 251 13.28 15.58 14.88
C ALA A 251 14.12 15.47 16.15
#